data_AF-A0A3R6WUA4-F1
#
_entry.id   AF-A0A3R6WUA4-F1
#
_cell.length_a   1.000
_cell.length_b   1.000
_cell.length_c   1.000
_cell.angle_alpha   90.00
_cell.angle_beta   90.00
_cell.angle_gamma   90.00
#
_symmetry.space_group_name_H-M   'P 1'
#
loop_
_entity.id
_entity.type
_entity.pdbx_description
1 polymer ?
#
loop_
_entity_poly.entity_id
_entity_poly.type
_entity_poly.pdbx_seq_one_letter_code
_entity_poly.pdbx_strand_id
1 'polypeptide(L)' 'MIPDFLKPENIIIDPEMEKFGAAIEKYEKHFGEGLNTESYIWSVKEWCKIVDICIKEEKTLGELLGEEHNPEADE' A
#
# COMPACT_ATOMS: atom_id res chain seq x y z
N MET A 1 1.14 -28.28 -17.23
CA MET A 1 -0.31 -28.01 -17.10
C MET A 1 -0.49 -27.22 -15.82
N ILE A 2 -1.04 -26.01 -15.88
CA ILE A 2 -1.30 -25.20 -14.68
C ILE A 2 -2.55 -25.77 -13.99
N PRO A 3 -2.51 -26.07 -12.68
CA PRO A 3 -3.68 -26.50 -11.93
C PRO A 3 -4.84 -25.50 -12.05
N ASP A 4 -6.08 -26.00 -12.15
CA ASP A 4 -7.26 -25.16 -12.38
C ASP A 4 -7.42 -24.06 -11.32
N PHE A 5 -7.12 -24.33 -10.05
CA PHE A 5 -7.22 -23.34 -8.97
C PHE A 5 -6.21 -22.18 -9.07
N LEU A 6 -5.18 -22.29 -9.92
CA LEU A 6 -4.22 -21.22 -10.19
C LEU A 6 -4.55 -20.44 -11.47
N LYS A 7 -5.60 -20.85 -12.21
CA LYS A 7 -6.02 -20.10 -13.40
C LYS A 7 -6.62 -18.76 -12.98
N PRO A 8 -6.28 -17.65 -13.66
CA PRO A 8 -6.78 -16.31 -13.32
C PRO A 8 -8.31 -16.23 -13.22
N GLU A 9 -9.02 -16.92 -14.11
CA GLU A 9 -10.48 -17.02 -14.12
C GLU A 9 -11.09 -17.67 -12.86
N ASN A 10 -10.29 -18.41 -12.09
CA ASN A 10 -10.69 -19.07 -10.85
C ASN A 10 -10.18 -18.34 -9.59
N ILE A 11 -9.44 -17.23 -9.75
CA ILE A 11 -8.99 -16.41 -8.62
C ILE A 11 -10.18 -15.57 -8.13
N ILE A 12 -10.67 -15.88 -6.94
CA ILE A 12 -11.63 -15.04 -6.23
C ILE A 12 -10.82 -13.96 -5.51
N ILE A 13 -10.83 -12.74 -6.04
CA ILE A 13 -10.19 -11.60 -5.37
C ILE A 13 -11.15 -11.09 -4.30
N ASP A 14 -10.66 -10.95 -3.07
CA ASP A 14 -11.40 -10.32 -1.99
C ASP A 14 -11.66 -8.84 -2.34
N PRO A 15 -12.92 -8.35 -2.33
CA PRO A 15 -13.23 -6.95 -2.58
C PRO A 15 -12.47 -5.95 -1.68
N GLU A 16 -12.05 -6.36 -0.47
CA GLU A 16 -11.20 -5.52 0.39
C GLU A 16 -9.78 -5.40 -0.16
N MET A 17 -9.25 -6.46 -0.77
CA MET A 17 -7.94 -6.45 -1.43
C MET A 17 -7.95 -5.60 -2.71
N GLU A 18 -9.06 -5.55 -3.45
CA GLU A 18 -9.18 -4.64 -4.61
C GLU A 18 -9.14 -3.17 -4.17
N LYS A 19 -9.87 -2.83 -3.09
CA LYS A 19 -9.85 -1.46 -2.53
C LYS A 19 -8.48 -1.08 -2.02
N PHE A 20 -7.79 -2.02 -1.40
CA PHE A 20 -6.42 -1.83 -0.95
C PHE A 20 -5.50 -1.51 -2.14
N GLY A 21 -5.53 -2.33 -3.19
CA GLY A 21 -4.76 -2.08 -4.40
C GLY A 21 -5.03 -0.70 -5.01
N ALA A 22 -6.28 -0.28 -5.07
CA ALA A 22 -6.67 1.05 -5.55
C ALA A 22 -6.14 2.18 -4.65
N ALA A 23 -6.10 1.98 -3.33
CA ALA A 23 -5.54 2.96 -2.40
C ALA A 23 -4.02 3.09 -2.61
N ILE A 24 -3.30 1.98 -2.75
CA ILE A 24 -1.84 1.99 -3.02
C ILE A 24 -1.52 2.68 -4.34
N GLU A 25 -2.26 2.37 -5.41
CA GLU A 25 -2.07 3.02 -6.71
C GLU A 25 -2.34 4.53 -6.64
N LYS A 26 -3.33 4.95 -5.84
CA LYS A 26 -3.64 6.36 -5.61
C LYS A 26 -2.50 7.06 -4.86
N TYR A 27 -1.93 6.42 -3.84
CA TYR A 27 -0.76 6.94 -3.11
C TYR A 27 0.43 7.11 -4.06
N GLU A 28 0.77 6.08 -4.84
CA GLU A 28 1.91 6.10 -5.77
C GLU A 28 1.76 7.20 -6.82
N LYS A 29 0.57 7.39 -7.37
CA LYS A 29 0.31 8.49 -8.31
C LYS A 29 0.42 9.88 -7.68
N HIS A 30 0.10 10.00 -6.39
CA HIS A 30 0.13 11.29 -5.69
C HIS A 30 1.54 11.71 -5.31
N PHE A 31 2.32 10.78 -4.73
CA PHE A 31 3.66 11.07 -4.23
C PHE A 31 4.79 10.71 -5.20
N GLY A 32 4.51 9.89 -6.22
CA GLY A 32 5.52 9.41 -7.17
C GLY A 32 6.42 8.30 -6.63
N GLU A 33 6.08 7.73 -5.48
CA GLU A 33 6.82 6.65 -4.81
C GLU A 33 5.89 5.49 -4.42
N GLY A 34 6.43 4.28 -4.41
CA GLY A 34 5.70 3.11 -3.93
C GLY A 34 5.50 3.13 -2.42
N LEU A 35 4.38 2.58 -1.95
CA LEU A 35 4.14 2.40 -0.52
C LEU A 35 4.60 1.02 -0.06
N ASN A 36 5.57 0.97 0.84
CA ASN A 36 5.99 -0.29 1.47
C ASN A 36 4.94 -0.71 2.50
N THR A 37 4.06 -1.64 2.11
CA THR A 37 3.02 -2.16 3.00
C THR A 37 3.39 -3.52 3.56
N GLU A 38 3.50 -3.60 4.87
CA GLU A 38 3.73 -4.86 5.58
C GLU A 38 2.45 -5.31 6.30
N SER A 39 2.00 -6.53 5.98
CA SER A 39 0.70 -7.06 6.43
C SER A 39 0.61 -7.35 7.93
N TYR A 40 1.75 -7.37 8.64
CA TYR A 40 1.78 -7.61 10.07
C TYR A 40 1.67 -6.32 10.91
N ILE A 41 1.84 -5.15 10.27
CA ILE A 41 1.80 -3.85 10.95
C ILE A 41 0.34 -3.36 11.07
N TRP A 42 -0.38 -3.35 9.95
CA TRP A 42 -1.78 -2.90 9.89
C TRP A 42 -2.64 -3.82 9.02
N SER A 43 -3.93 -3.88 9.37
CA SER A 43 -4.93 -4.54 8.52
C SER A 43 -5.15 -3.77 7.22
N VAL A 44 -5.69 -4.43 6.19
CA VAL A 44 -6.06 -3.81 4.91
C VAL A 44 -6.92 -2.54 5.10
N LYS A 45 -7.88 -2.56 6.02
CA LYS A 45 -8.75 -1.41 6.30
C LYS A 45 -7.99 -0.25 6.92
N GLU A 46 -7.06 -0.53 7.81
CA GLU A 46 -6.22 0.48 8.43
C GLU A 46 -5.27 1.08 7.42
N TRP A 47 -4.65 0.26 6.58
CA TRP A 47 -3.84 0.73 5.46
C TRP A 47 -4.59 1.70 4.54
N CYS A 48 -5.82 1.36 4.14
CA CYS A 48 -6.63 2.26 3.31
C CYS A 48 -6.86 3.61 4.00
N LYS A 49 -7.11 3.62 5.32
CA LYS A 49 -7.27 4.87 6.09
C LYS A 49 -5.98 5.66 6.19
N ILE A 50 -4.85 4.99 6.43
CA ILE A 50 -3.53 5.62 6.53
C ILE A 50 -3.16 6.28 5.21
N VAL A 51 -3.40 5.61 4.08
CA VAL A 51 -3.21 6.18 2.75
C VAL A 51 -4.03 7.45 2.56
N ASP A 52 -5.32 7.42 2.92
CA ASP A 52 -6.16 8.61 2.82
C ASP A 52 -5.68 9.75 3.73
N ILE A 53 -5.12 9.45 4.90
CA ILE A 53 -4.50 10.44 5.79
C ILE A 53 -3.24 11.03 5.16
N CYS A 54 -2.34 10.19 4.63
CA CYS A 54 -1.11 10.63 3.96
C CYS A 54 -1.43 11.63 2.84
N ILE A 55 -2.34 11.26 1.94
CA ILE A 55 -2.76 12.12 0.82
C ILE A 55 -3.40 13.41 1.35
N LYS A 56 -4.28 13.32 2.36
CA LYS A 56 -4.96 14.50 2.91
C LYS A 56 -4.01 15.46 3.62
N GLU A 57 -2.99 14.94 4.30
CA GLU A 57 -1.99 15.75 5.00
C GLU A 57 -0.83 16.18 4.11
N GLU A 58 -0.79 15.72 2.85
CA GLU A 58 0.32 15.92 1.92
C GLU A 58 1.66 15.47 2.53
N LYS A 59 1.65 14.30 3.17
CA LYS A 59 2.82 13.67 3.80
C LYS A 59 2.95 12.23 3.36
N THR A 60 4.16 11.79 3.11
CA THR A 60 4.47 10.38 2.89
C THR A 60 4.25 9.57 4.18
N LEU A 61 4.19 8.24 4.08
CA LEU A 61 4.06 7.40 5.27
C LEU A 61 5.19 7.64 6.28
N GLY A 62 6.44 7.73 5.81
CA GLY A 62 7.59 8.00 6.67
C GLY A 62 7.46 9.35 7.39
N GLU A 63 7.06 10.40 6.67
CA GLU A 63 6.81 11.72 7.26
C GLU A 63 5.65 11.71 8.27
N LEU A 64 4.59 10.96 7.99
CA LEU A 64 3.44 10.82 8.89
C LEU A 64 3.84 10.10 10.20
N LEU A 65 4.72 9.11 10.11
CA LEU A 65 5.24 8.35 11.25
C LEU A 65 6.38 9.08 11.99
N GLY A 66 6.88 10.18 11.43
CA GLY A 66 8.01 10.91 11.98
C GLY A 66 9.34 10.17 11.80
N GLU A 67 9.43 9.31 10.80
CA GLU A 67 10.71 8.73 10.37
C GLU A 67 11.55 9.86 9.76
N GLU A 68 12.58 10.29 10.50
CA GLU A 68 13.58 11.19 9.94
C GLU A 68 14.25 10.49 8.77
N HIS A 69 14.04 10.99 7.55
CA HIS A 69 14.77 10.54 6.38
C HIS A 69 16.27 10.74 6.66
N ASN A 70 16.98 9.64 6.91
CA ASN A 70 18.43 9.66 7.06
C ASN A 70 19.04 9.48 5.67
N PRO A 71 19.54 10.55 5.03
CA PRO A 71 20.15 10.45 3.70
C PRO A 71 21.44 9.60 3.70
N GLU A 72 21.99 9.24 4.86
CA GLU A 72 23.17 8.37 5.01
C GLU A 72 22.82 6.88 5.14
N ALA A 73 21.53 6.51 5.21
CA ALA A 73 21.12 5.10 5.31
C ALA A 73 21.20 4.33 3.98
N ASP A 74 21.41 5.05 2.87
CA ASP A 74 21.63 4.51 1.51
C ASP A 74 23.13 4.42 1.14
N GLU A 75 24.04 4.31 2.13
CA GLU A 75 25.47 3.96 1.91
C GLU A 75 25.78 2.47 2.16
#